data_AF-A0ABD3VBE3-F1
#
_entry.id   AF-A0ABD3VBE3-F1
#
_cell.length_a   1.000
_cell.length_b   1.000
_cell.length_c   1.000
_cell.angle_alpha   90.00
_cell.angle_beta   90.00
_cell.angle_gamma   90.00
#
_symmetry.space_group_name_H-M   'P 1'
#
loop_
_entity.id
_entity.type
_entity.pdbx_description
1 polymer ?
#
loop_
_entity_poly.entity_id
_entity_poly.type
_entity_poly.pdbx_seq_one_letter_code
_entity_poly.pdbx_strand_id
1 'polypeptide(L)'
;MKVCAIQRRRKTTLFGLIAFICILFLYLGERDSYYFFIWKTIGKKQWRPQNVVPYGRDDFPVKIPARKGLLELSEPEAEELYYSYIQTIQVLCQRIVRVGSIFDGGKELCIDEPYKPRRPCLVYSFGINWNWDFDQDMVTLFGCEVFAFDPSMANETDFFKKEPNITFHKIGLWDRHAVDEKGWHLMTLKQIRKKLGHENRVIDVMKIDIDWSEWTALPEVITSGELGTVKQMLIEFHSVENKETLNVFRMLYDAGFRIFMKERNLLGCLYKVPWSMRERPHCIEISFIHI
;
A
#
# COMPACT_ATOMS: atom_id res chain seq x y z
N MET A 1 35.66 -42.13 46.33
CA MET A 1 34.18 -42.18 46.42
C MET A 1 33.59 -40.96 45.72
N LYS A 2 32.67 -41.23 44.78
CA LYS A 2 31.68 -40.35 44.11
C LYS A 2 32.16 -39.17 43.24
N VAL A 3 32.10 -39.46 41.94
CA VAL A 3 31.92 -38.56 40.79
C VAL A 3 30.67 -37.68 40.99
N CYS A 4 30.78 -36.37 40.79
CA CYS A 4 29.62 -35.49 40.63
C CYS A 4 29.56 -34.99 39.18
N ALA A 5 28.61 -35.56 38.43
CA ALA A 5 28.40 -35.31 37.02
C ALA A 5 27.74 -33.95 36.78
N ILE A 6 28.24 -33.24 35.77
CA ILE A 6 27.68 -32.02 35.20
C ILE A 6 26.31 -32.38 34.59
N GLN A 7 25.24 -31.89 35.22
CA GLN A 7 23.87 -32.10 34.74
C GLN A 7 23.61 -31.16 33.55
N ARG A 8 23.71 -31.70 32.33
CA ARG A 8 23.25 -31.07 31.07
C ARG A 8 21.76 -30.70 31.22
N ARG A 9 21.44 -29.41 31.33
CA ARG A 9 20.08 -28.91 31.08
C ARG A 9 19.73 -29.15 29.61
N ARG A 10 18.85 -30.10 29.32
CA ARG A 10 18.19 -30.23 28.01
C ARG A 10 17.31 -28.99 27.81
N LYS A 11 17.72 -28.10 26.91
CA LYS A 11 16.82 -27.11 26.32
C LYS A 11 15.84 -27.89 25.44
N THR A 12 14.65 -28.19 25.95
CA THR A 12 13.50 -28.51 25.10
C THR A 12 13.21 -27.27 24.26
N THR A 13 13.63 -27.31 23.00
CA THR A 13 13.41 -26.24 22.03
C THR A 13 11.91 -26.11 21.76
N LEU A 14 11.42 -24.88 21.68
CA LEU A 14 10.04 -24.49 21.33
C LEU A 14 9.49 -25.27 20.10
N PHE A 15 10.37 -25.67 19.19
CA PHE A 15 10.10 -26.53 18.04
C PHE A 15 9.49 -27.90 18.40
N GLY A 16 9.92 -28.52 19.49
CA GLY A 16 9.39 -29.82 19.92
C GLY A 16 7.95 -29.76 20.42
N LEU A 17 7.56 -28.63 21.04
CA LEU A 17 6.19 -28.42 21.51
C LEU A 17 5.23 -28.20 20.33
N ILE A 18 5.66 -27.45 19.31
CA ILE A 18 4.88 -27.17 18.09
C ILE A 18 4.63 -28.46 17.30
N ALA A 19 5.64 -29.32 17.16
CA ALA A 19 5.50 -30.61 16.48
C ALA A 19 4.52 -31.56 17.19
N PHE A 20 4.50 -31.56 18.53
CA PHE A 20 3.56 -32.38 19.31
C PHE A 20 2.12 -31.89 19.19
N ILE A 21 1.93 -30.56 19.17
CA ILE A 21 0.63 -29.92 18.96
C ILE A 21 0.09 -30.21 17.55
N CYS A 22 0.95 -30.20 16.51
CA CYS A 22 0.55 -30.55 15.14
C CYS A 22 -0.01 -31.98 15.03
N ILE A 23 0.60 -32.95 15.72
CA ILE A 23 0.12 -34.35 15.70
C ILE A 23 -1.23 -34.49 16.42
N LEU A 24 -1.44 -33.74 17.51
CA LEU A 24 -2.69 -33.77 18.27
C LEU A 24 -3.87 -33.17 17.48
N PHE A 25 -3.66 -32.04 16.79
CA PHE A 25 -4.72 -31.38 16.01
C PHE A 25 -5.05 -32.08 14.69
N LEU A 26 -4.09 -32.77 14.07
CA LEU A 26 -4.37 -33.65 12.92
C LEU A 26 -5.23 -34.86 13.31
N TYR A 27 -5.13 -35.33 14.56
CA TYR A 27 -5.91 -36.46 15.07
C TYR A 27 -7.34 -36.09 15.50
N LEU A 28 -7.58 -34.81 15.86
CA LEU A 28 -8.87 -34.34 16.40
C LEU A 28 -9.79 -33.64 15.39
N GLY A 29 -9.37 -33.50 14.12
CA GLY A 29 -10.26 -33.01 13.05
C GLY A 29 -10.62 -31.52 13.10
N GLU A 30 -10.11 -30.74 14.05
CA GLU A 30 -10.37 -29.30 14.17
C GLU A 30 -9.38 -28.46 13.34
N ARG A 31 -9.63 -28.32 12.02
CA ARG A 31 -8.77 -27.51 11.13
C ARG A 31 -8.86 -26.00 11.40
N ASP A 32 -10.01 -25.51 11.87
CA ASP A 32 -10.26 -24.07 12.00
C ASP A 32 -9.50 -23.42 13.17
N SER A 33 -9.34 -24.14 14.28
CA SER A 33 -8.58 -23.68 15.45
C SER A 33 -7.06 -23.59 15.20
N TYR A 34 -6.53 -24.44 14.32
CA TYR A 34 -5.11 -24.45 13.94
C TYR A 34 -4.68 -23.22 13.14
N TYR A 35 -5.49 -22.80 12.16
CA TYR A 35 -5.24 -21.57 11.40
C TYR A 35 -5.29 -20.34 12.31
N PHE A 36 -6.21 -20.30 13.26
CA PHE A 36 -6.32 -19.23 14.26
C PHE A 36 -5.09 -19.14 15.18
N PHE A 37 -4.56 -20.30 15.62
CA PHE A 37 -3.38 -20.35 16.51
C PHE A 37 -2.07 -20.00 15.79
N ILE A 38 -1.89 -20.44 14.54
CA ILE A 38 -0.73 -20.05 13.73
C ILE A 38 -0.76 -18.56 13.39
N TRP A 39 -1.96 -17.98 13.13
CA TRP A 39 -2.13 -16.55 12.93
C TRP A 39 -1.71 -15.70 14.13
N LYS A 40 -1.86 -16.21 15.36
CA LYS A 40 -1.37 -15.54 16.58
C LYS A 40 0.13 -15.72 16.81
N THR A 41 0.70 -16.85 16.40
CA THR A 41 2.09 -17.21 16.76
C THR A 41 3.13 -16.77 15.72
N ILE A 42 2.78 -16.73 14.43
CA ILE A 42 3.63 -16.15 13.38
C ILE A 42 3.23 -14.69 13.25
N GLY A 43 3.83 -13.83 14.07
CA GLY A 43 3.61 -12.40 13.98
C GLY A 43 3.78 -11.94 12.54
N LYS A 44 2.73 -11.36 11.95
CA LYS A 44 2.88 -10.58 10.72
C LYS A 44 4.00 -9.58 11.00
N LYS A 45 5.07 -9.58 10.20
CA LYS A 45 6.11 -8.55 10.24
C LYS A 45 5.45 -7.25 9.80
N GLN A 46 4.68 -6.64 10.70
CA GLN A 46 4.12 -5.32 10.51
C GLN A 46 5.28 -4.36 10.74
N TRP A 47 5.58 -3.56 9.73
CA TRP A 47 6.44 -2.41 9.92
C TRP A 47 5.74 -1.51 10.94
N ARG A 48 6.44 -1.18 12.03
CA ARG A 48 5.95 -0.27 13.07
C ARG A 48 6.97 0.84 13.22
N PRO A 49 6.62 2.09 12.95
CA PRO A 49 7.52 3.19 13.22
C PRO A 49 7.70 3.30 14.74
N GLN A 50 8.95 3.29 15.20
CA GLN A 50 9.24 3.62 16.59
C GLN A 50 9.11 5.14 16.74
N ASN A 51 8.38 5.60 17.77
CA ASN A 51 8.26 7.01 18.17
C ASN A 51 7.42 7.93 17.27
N VAL A 52 6.56 7.40 16.39
CA VAL A 52 5.50 8.21 15.78
C VAL A 52 4.36 8.30 16.80
N VAL A 53 4.06 9.51 17.27
CA VAL A 53 2.84 9.77 18.04
C VAL A 53 1.74 10.02 17.00
N PRO A 54 0.79 9.09 16.80
CA PRO A 54 -0.38 9.41 15.99
C PRO A 54 -1.04 10.63 16.61
N TYR A 55 -1.51 11.57 15.78
CA TYR A 55 -2.60 12.42 16.24
C TYR A 55 -3.68 11.47 16.78
N GLY A 56 -4.15 11.71 18.01
CA GLY A 56 -5.03 10.78 18.71
C GLY A 56 -6.19 10.36 17.80
N ARG A 57 -6.50 9.06 17.76
CA ARG A 57 -7.59 8.50 16.94
C ARG A 57 -8.93 9.23 17.18
N ASP A 58 -9.05 9.87 18.33
CA ASP A 58 -10.23 10.57 18.80
C ASP A 58 -10.30 12.05 18.39
N ASP A 59 -9.18 12.72 18.10
CA ASP A 59 -9.12 14.16 17.82
C ASP A 59 -9.31 14.49 16.32
N PHE A 60 -9.47 13.48 15.46
CA PHE A 60 -9.60 13.71 14.03
C PHE A 60 -10.99 14.23 13.65
N PRO A 61 -11.11 15.38 12.97
CA PRO A 61 -12.40 16.07 12.81
C PRO A 61 -13.36 15.38 11.84
N VAL A 62 -12.82 14.65 10.84
CA VAL A 62 -13.64 13.98 9.82
C VAL A 62 -13.41 12.47 9.88
N LYS A 63 -14.41 11.74 10.39
CA LYS A 63 -14.35 10.27 10.55
C LYS A 63 -15.30 9.61 9.57
N ILE A 64 -14.79 8.65 8.81
CA ILE A 64 -15.64 7.79 7.98
C ILE A 64 -16.33 6.78 8.91
N PRO A 65 -17.66 6.64 8.90
CA PRO A 65 -18.36 5.70 9.76
C PRO A 65 -18.02 4.25 9.38
N ALA A 66 -18.38 3.31 10.26
CA ALA A 66 -18.32 1.89 9.93
C ALA A 66 -19.25 1.57 8.75
N ARG A 67 -19.03 0.42 8.09
CA ARG A 67 -19.77 0.02 6.89
C ARG A 67 -21.29 0.14 7.01
N LYS A 68 -21.85 -0.24 8.17
CA LYS A 68 -23.30 -0.08 8.42
C LYS A 68 -23.75 1.38 8.33
N GLY A 69 -23.00 2.30 8.96
CA GLY A 69 -23.30 3.73 8.90
C GLY A 69 -23.08 4.33 7.51
N LEU A 70 -22.11 3.83 6.73
CA LEU A 70 -21.94 4.25 5.33
C LEU A 70 -23.15 3.91 4.46
N LEU A 71 -23.78 2.74 4.69
CA LEU A 71 -24.97 2.32 3.96
C LEU A 71 -26.21 3.15 4.29
N GLU A 72 -26.22 3.80 5.47
CA GLU A 72 -27.31 4.66 5.93
C GLU A 72 -27.24 6.08 5.37
N LEU A 73 -26.09 6.51 4.83
CA LEU A 73 -25.93 7.84 4.23
C LEU A 73 -26.74 7.98 2.93
N SER A 74 -27.30 9.15 2.69
CA SER A 74 -27.77 9.56 1.36
C SER A 74 -26.57 9.83 0.42
N GLU A 75 -26.80 9.84 -0.89
CA GLU A 75 -25.73 10.15 -1.85
C GLU A 75 -25.10 11.54 -1.64
N PRO A 76 -25.87 12.62 -1.36
CA PRO A 76 -25.28 13.93 -1.04
C PRO A 76 -24.41 13.93 0.23
N GLU A 77 -24.84 13.22 1.28
CA GLU A 77 -24.06 13.09 2.52
C GLU A 77 -22.76 12.31 2.28
N ALA A 78 -22.81 11.25 1.44
CA ALA A 78 -21.63 10.50 1.06
C ALA A 78 -20.66 11.35 0.22
N GLU A 79 -21.15 12.17 -0.71
CA GLU A 79 -20.33 13.12 -1.49
C GLU A 79 -19.64 14.14 -0.56
N GLU A 80 -20.40 14.76 0.34
CA GLU A 80 -19.87 15.77 1.26
C GLU A 80 -18.83 15.16 2.21
N LEU A 81 -19.09 13.96 2.73
CA LEU A 81 -18.14 13.23 3.56
C LEU A 81 -16.87 12.88 2.78
N TYR A 82 -16.99 12.41 1.54
CA TYR A 82 -15.85 12.09 0.67
C TYR A 82 -14.93 13.31 0.54
N TYR A 83 -15.49 14.45 0.13
CA TYR A 83 -14.71 15.67 -0.05
C TYR A 83 -14.11 16.20 1.24
N SER A 84 -14.89 16.20 2.32
CA SER A 84 -14.40 16.63 3.63
C SER A 84 -13.22 15.75 4.06
N TYR A 85 -13.31 14.44 3.85
CA TYR A 85 -12.28 13.49 4.24
C TYR A 85 -10.99 13.67 3.44
N ILE A 86 -11.05 13.64 2.10
CA ILE A 86 -9.86 13.77 1.25
C ILE A 86 -9.21 15.15 1.36
N GLN A 87 -9.98 16.17 1.78
CA GLN A 87 -9.45 17.51 1.97
C GLN A 87 -8.72 17.69 3.30
N THR A 88 -8.91 16.79 4.25
CA THR A 88 -8.38 16.89 5.61
C THR A 88 -7.05 16.15 5.72
N ILE A 89 -5.98 16.88 6.01
CA ILE A 89 -4.67 16.30 6.34
C ILE A 89 -4.75 15.59 7.69
N GLN A 90 -4.27 14.35 7.74
CA GLN A 90 -4.42 13.42 8.85
C GLN A 90 -3.20 13.30 9.75
N VAL A 91 -2.05 13.65 9.21
CA VAL A 91 -0.76 13.60 9.91
C VAL A 91 0.15 14.66 9.30
N LEU A 92 0.97 15.28 10.14
CA LEU A 92 1.95 16.26 9.67
C LEU A 92 3.19 15.55 9.16
N CYS A 93 3.57 15.85 7.92
CA CYS A 93 4.94 15.69 7.44
C CYS A 93 5.56 17.08 7.32
N GLN A 94 6.63 17.34 8.08
CA GLN A 94 7.31 18.63 8.14
C GLN A 94 8.15 18.89 6.90
N ARG A 95 8.71 17.83 6.32
CA ARG A 95 9.59 17.92 5.16
C ARG A 95 9.04 17.07 4.03
N ILE A 96 8.58 17.75 2.99
CA ILE A 96 7.99 17.15 1.81
C ILE A 96 8.85 17.53 0.61
N VAL A 97 9.09 16.57 -0.28
CA VAL A 97 9.85 16.77 -1.51
C VAL A 97 9.02 16.23 -2.67
N ARG A 98 8.81 17.07 -3.69
CA ARG A 98 8.28 16.66 -4.99
C ARG A 98 9.31 15.78 -5.70
N VAL A 99 8.89 14.58 -6.09
CA VAL A 99 9.71 13.60 -6.83
C VAL A 99 9.08 13.39 -8.20
N GLY A 100 9.87 13.50 -9.27
CA GLY A 100 9.40 13.43 -10.65
C GLY A 100 8.97 14.77 -11.22
N SER A 101 8.09 14.72 -12.23
CA SER A 101 7.69 15.92 -12.97
C SER A 101 7.04 16.99 -12.06
N ILE A 102 7.24 18.26 -12.43
CA ILE A 102 6.63 19.42 -11.72
C ILE A 102 5.10 19.42 -11.88
N PHE A 103 4.61 18.82 -12.97
CA PHE A 103 3.20 18.64 -13.27
C PHE A 103 2.82 17.16 -13.14
N ASP A 104 1.91 16.68 -13.98
CA ASP A 104 1.45 15.31 -14.05
C ASP A 104 2.58 14.27 -13.99
N GLY A 105 2.37 13.22 -13.18
CA GLY A 105 3.30 12.11 -13.00
C GLY A 105 4.29 12.21 -11.83
N GLY A 106 4.63 13.41 -11.35
CA GLY A 106 5.38 13.54 -10.09
C GLY A 106 4.50 13.25 -8.87
N LYS A 107 5.10 12.99 -7.71
CA LYS A 107 4.36 12.77 -6.44
C LYS A 107 5.06 13.43 -5.26
N GLU A 108 4.29 13.79 -4.23
CA GLU A 108 4.80 14.41 -3.00
C GLU A 108 5.27 13.35 -1.99
N LEU A 109 6.57 13.37 -1.65
CA LEU A 109 7.19 12.38 -0.78
C LEU A 109 7.49 12.96 0.61
N CYS A 110 7.09 12.25 1.67
CA CYS A 110 7.48 12.61 3.03
C CYS A 110 8.91 12.14 3.33
N ILE A 111 9.78 13.07 3.72
CA ILE A 111 11.18 12.77 4.07
C ILE A 111 11.48 12.97 5.56
N ASP A 112 10.45 12.95 6.40
CA ASP A 112 10.62 12.83 7.84
C ASP A 112 11.07 11.43 8.24
N GLU A 113 11.76 11.33 9.38
CA GLU A 113 12.07 10.03 9.96
C GLU A 113 10.80 9.44 10.59
N PRO A 114 10.54 8.12 10.47
CA PRO A 114 11.36 7.09 9.82
C PRO A 114 10.98 6.80 8.35
N TYR A 115 10.24 7.69 7.70
CA TYR A 115 9.68 7.52 6.35
C TYR A 115 10.68 7.78 5.24
N LYS A 116 11.68 8.62 5.48
CA LYS A 116 12.72 8.96 4.50
C LYS A 116 13.35 7.70 3.90
N PRO A 117 13.26 7.49 2.57
CA PRO A 117 13.93 6.37 1.92
C PRO A 117 15.44 6.45 2.10
N ARG A 118 16.06 5.31 2.43
CA ARG A 118 17.52 5.18 2.57
C ARG A 118 17.97 3.85 1.98
N ARG A 119 19.15 3.84 1.34
CA ARG A 119 19.77 2.60 0.84
C ARG A 119 19.96 1.56 1.95
N PRO A 120 19.64 0.28 1.70
CA PRO A 120 18.90 -0.23 0.54
C PRO A 120 17.39 0.07 0.68
N CYS A 121 16.82 0.82 -0.28
CA CYS A 121 15.38 1.11 -0.32
C CYS A 121 14.72 0.50 -1.54
N LEU A 122 13.44 0.13 -1.39
CA LEU A 122 12.64 -0.52 -2.43
C LEU A 122 11.45 0.36 -2.81
N VAL A 123 11.30 0.64 -4.10
CA VAL A 123 10.21 1.44 -4.66
C VAL A 123 9.42 0.61 -5.66
N TYR A 124 8.09 0.61 -5.52
CA TYR A 124 7.18 0.08 -6.53
C TYR A 124 6.45 1.25 -7.21
N SER A 125 6.47 1.27 -8.53
CA SER A 125 5.84 2.32 -9.35
C SER A 125 4.88 1.68 -10.35
N PHE A 126 3.58 1.80 -10.11
CA PHE A 126 2.54 1.24 -10.97
C PHE A 126 1.93 2.31 -11.87
N GLY A 127 1.77 1.96 -13.15
CA GLY A 127 1.27 2.80 -14.23
C GLY A 127 2.16 4.02 -14.48
N ILE A 128 3.13 3.79 -15.34
CA ILE A 128 4.23 4.73 -15.58
C ILE A 128 3.89 5.56 -16.80
N ASN A 129 3.17 4.97 -17.77
CA ASN A 129 2.69 5.63 -18.97
C ASN A 129 3.80 6.43 -19.67
N TRP A 130 4.99 5.84 -19.79
CA TRP A 130 6.18 6.44 -20.43
C TRP A 130 6.79 7.67 -19.72
N ASN A 131 6.25 8.10 -18.57
CA ASN A 131 6.84 9.14 -17.74
C ASN A 131 7.73 8.52 -16.65
N TRP A 132 9.04 8.65 -16.83
CA TRP A 132 10.05 8.05 -15.96
C TRP A 132 10.60 8.99 -14.88
N ASP A 133 10.14 10.25 -14.84
CA ASP A 133 10.76 11.27 -14.01
C ASP A 133 10.72 10.87 -12.53
N PHE A 134 9.58 10.34 -12.06
CA PHE A 134 9.45 9.85 -10.69
C PHE A 134 10.44 8.72 -10.39
N ASP A 135 10.50 7.72 -11.27
CA ASP A 135 11.36 6.54 -11.12
C ASP A 135 12.84 6.94 -11.11
N GLN A 136 13.24 7.84 -12.00
CA GLN A 136 14.59 8.38 -12.06
C GLN A 136 14.94 9.17 -10.79
N ASP A 137 14.06 10.05 -10.32
CA ASP A 137 14.32 10.83 -9.11
C ASP A 137 14.46 9.96 -7.86
N MET A 138 13.71 8.87 -7.77
CA MET A 138 13.90 7.89 -6.69
C MET A 138 15.27 7.23 -6.71
N VAL A 139 15.86 7.02 -7.89
CA VAL A 139 17.24 6.53 -8.05
C VAL A 139 18.26 7.63 -7.79
N THR A 140 18.09 8.82 -8.36
CA THR A 140 19.12 9.87 -8.32
C THR A 140 19.19 10.55 -6.95
N LEU A 141 18.05 10.84 -6.32
CA LEU A 141 17.97 11.57 -5.06
C LEU A 141 18.12 10.67 -3.83
N PHE A 142 17.58 9.45 -3.88
CA PHE A 142 17.54 8.52 -2.74
C PHE A 142 18.36 7.25 -2.95
N GLY A 143 18.72 6.95 -4.20
CA GLY A 143 19.51 5.77 -4.51
C GLY A 143 18.75 4.46 -4.37
N CYS A 144 17.43 4.47 -4.52
CA CYS A 144 16.60 3.29 -4.36
C CYS A 144 16.67 2.35 -5.56
N GLU A 145 16.30 1.09 -5.30
CA GLU A 145 15.97 0.12 -6.32
C GLU A 145 14.48 0.29 -6.67
N VAL A 146 14.20 0.52 -7.95
CA VAL A 146 12.86 0.83 -8.44
C VAL A 146 12.37 -0.31 -9.32
N PHE A 147 11.19 -0.83 -8.99
CA PHE A 147 10.44 -1.78 -9.81
C PHE A 147 9.22 -1.09 -10.38
N ALA A 148 9.21 -1.01 -11.69
CA ALA A 148 8.29 -0.21 -12.45
C ALA A 148 7.35 -1.16 -13.22
N PHE A 149 6.04 -0.91 -13.17
CA PHE A 149 5.01 -1.84 -13.62
C PHE A 149 4.00 -1.13 -14.52
N ASP A 150 3.89 -1.57 -15.78
CA ASP A 150 2.86 -1.08 -16.69
C ASP A 150 2.55 -2.14 -17.76
N PRO A 151 1.33 -2.71 -17.79
CA PRO A 151 0.98 -3.73 -18.77
C PRO A 151 0.71 -3.15 -20.17
N SER A 152 0.42 -1.84 -20.26
CA SER A 152 0.01 -1.18 -21.50
C SER A 152 1.19 -0.80 -22.40
N MET A 153 2.36 -0.60 -21.80
CA MET A 153 3.56 -0.16 -22.51
C MET A 153 4.12 -1.28 -23.41
N ALA A 154 4.67 -0.89 -24.57
CA ALA A 154 5.35 -1.81 -25.47
C ALA A 154 6.68 -2.33 -24.85
N ASN A 155 7.29 -3.36 -25.44
CA ASN A 155 8.49 -3.99 -24.84
C ASN A 155 9.63 -2.97 -24.72
N GLU A 156 10.44 -3.19 -23.68
CA GLU A 156 11.65 -2.47 -23.29
C GLU A 156 12.08 -1.33 -24.22
N THR A 157 11.76 -0.09 -23.84
CA THR A 157 12.47 1.08 -24.37
C THR A 157 13.95 0.96 -24.06
N ASP A 158 14.81 1.42 -24.98
CA ASP A 158 16.26 1.54 -24.75
C ASP A 158 16.62 2.35 -23.49
N PHE A 159 15.66 3.09 -22.93
CA PHE A 159 15.74 3.74 -21.63
C PHE A 159 16.15 2.80 -20.48
N PHE A 160 15.56 1.59 -20.40
CA PHE A 160 15.85 0.64 -19.32
C PHE A 160 17.26 0.08 -19.34
N LYS A 161 17.89 0.09 -20.51
CA LYS A 161 19.28 -0.36 -20.66
C LYS A 161 20.27 0.63 -20.02
N LYS A 162 19.84 1.85 -19.68
CA LYS A 162 20.71 2.92 -19.19
C LYS A 162 20.70 3.08 -17.67
N GLU A 163 19.61 2.74 -16.99
CA GLU A 163 19.47 2.93 -15.54
C GLU A 163 19.45 1.58 -14.78
N PRO A 164 20.59 1.12 -14.24
CA PRO A 164 20.71 -0.24 -13.68
C PRO A 164 19.88 -0.49 -12.42
N ASN A 165 19.36 0.56 -11.78
CA ASN A 165 18.53 0.46 -10.58
C ASN A 165 17.03 0.50 -10.87
N ILE A 166 16.62 0.57 -12.15
CA ILE A 166 15.21 0.53 -12.56
C ILE A 166 14.96 -0.78 -13.31
N THR A 167 14.04 -1.59 -12.81
CA THR A 167 13.59 -2.82 -13.47
C THR A 167 12.14 -2.68 -13.89
N PHE A 168 11.86 -2.86 -15.18
CA PHE A 168 10.50 -2.76 -15.72
C PHE A 168 9.82 -4.11 -15.89
N HIS A 169 8.53 -4.13 -15.62
CA HIS A 169 7.67 -5.30 -15.75
C HIS A 169 6.36 -4.93 -16.45
N LYS A 170 6.01 -5.71 -17.47
CA LYS A 170 4.68 -5.66 -18.10
C LYS A 170 3.64 -6.39 -17.27
N ILE A 171 3.34 -5.84 -16.10
CA ILE A 171 2.40 -6.42 -15.16
C ILE A 171 1.49 -5.29 -14.67
N GLY A 172 0.18 -5.51 -14.71
CA GLY A 172 -0.81 -4.65 -14.06
C GLY A 172 -1.10 -5.10 -12.64
N LEU A 173 -1.32 -4.14 -11.74
CA LEU A 173 -1.79 -4.40 -10.39
C LEU A 173 -3.29 -4.66 -10.39
N TRP A 174 -3.75 -5.73 -9.76
CA TRP A 174 -5.15 -6.17 -9.82
C TRP A 174 -5.57 -6.99 -8.60
N ASP A 175 -6.84 -7.41 -8.55
CA ASP A 175 -7.43 -8.20 -7.45
C ASP A 175 -7.17 -9.72 -7.54
N ARG A 176 -6.61 -10.19 -8.66
CA ARG A 176 -6.32 -11.59 -8.92
C ARG A 176 -5.29 -11.74 -10.03
N HIS A 177 -4.74 -12.94 -10.16
CA HIS A 177 -3.98 -13.30 -11.34
C HIS A 177 -4.91 -13.51 -12.52
N ALA A 178 -4.75 -12.73 -13.57
CA ALA A 178 -5.54 -12.82 -14.78
C ALA A 178 -4.73 -12.40 -16.01
N VAL A 179 -5.24 -12.77 -17.18
CA VAL A 179 -4.89 -12.13 -18.44
C VAL A 179 -6.17 -11.50 -18.96
N ASP A 180 -6.16 -10.20 -19.21
CA ASP A 180 -7.34 -9.49 -19.72
C ASP A 180 -7.52 -9.68 -21.23
N GLU A 181 -8.57 -9.07 -21.79
CA GLU A 181 -8.88 -9.12 -23.21
C GLU A 181 -7.80 -8.47 -24.10
N LYS A 182 -6.99 -7.56 -23.55
CA LYS A 182 -5.86 -6.92 -24.23
C LYS A 182 -4.58 -7.75 -24.14
N GLY A 183 -4.62 -8.91 -23.47
CA GLY A 183 -3.46 -9.76 -23.24
C GLY A 183 -2.56 -9.27 -22.09
N TRP A 184 -3.04 -8.34 -21.27
CA TRP A 184 -2.28 -7.80 -20.15
C TRP A 184 -2.21 -8.79 -19.01
N HIS A 185 -1.00 -9.04 -18.51
CA HIS A 185 -0.78 -9.86 -17.33
C HIS A 185 -1.10 -9.06 -16.07
N LEU A 186 -2.15 -9.44 -15.36
CA LEU A 186 -2.62 -8.80 -14.15
C LEU A 186 -2.28 -9.67 -12.94
N MET A 187 -1.78 -9.06 -11.86
CA MET A 187 -1.36 -9.76 -10.65
C MET A 187 -1.72 -8.99 -9.38
N THR A 188 -1.97 -9.74 -8.30
CA THR A 188 -2.06 -9.17 -6.94
C THR A 188 -0.70 -8.66 -6.47
N LEU A 189 -0.69 -7.72 -5.52
CA LEU A 189 0.55 -7.23 -4.91
C LEU A 189 1.36 -8.39 -4.29
N LYS A 190 0.67 -9.33 -3.65
CA LYS A 190 1.27 -10.54 -3.05
C LYS A 190 1.98 -11.40 -4.09
N GLN A 191 1.37 -11.62 -5.25
CA GLN A 191 1.98 -12.39 -6.34
C GLN A 191 3.18 -11.68 -6.95
N ILE A 192 3.10 -10.35 -7.12
CA ILE A 192 4.22 -9.53 -7.60
C ILE A 192 5.40 -9.65 -6.64
N ARG A 193 5.17 -9.45 -5.33
CA ARG A 193 6.20 -9.59 -4.29
C ARG A 193 6.82 -10.99 -4.30
N LYS A 194 6.02 -12.04 -4.44
CA LYS A 194 6.51 -13.42 -4.56
C LYS A 194 7.35 -13.64 -5.83
N LYS A 195 6.88 -13.16 -6.99
CA LYS A 195 7.58 -13.29 -8.27
C LYS A 195 8.95 -12.63 -8.25
N LEU A 196 9.10 -11.52 -7.53
CA LEU A 196 10.34 -10.77 -7.41
C LEU A 196 11.19 -11.17 -6.19
N GLY A 197 10.73 -12.09 -5.35
CA GLY A 197 11.44 -12.47 -4.12
C GLY A 197 11.42 -11.40 -3.02
N HIS A 198 10.47 -10.47 -3.05
CA HIS A 198 10.36 -9.34 -2.14
C HIS A 198 9.42 -9.56 -0.95
N GLU A 199 8.93 -10.79 -0.73
CA GLU A 199 7.95 -11.11 0.33
C GLU A 199 8.37 -10.60 1.73
N ASN A 200 9.67 -10.59 2.02
CA ASN A 200 10.25 -10.15 3.30
C ASN A 200 10.85 -8.74 3.27
N ARG A 201 10.71 -7.99 2.17
CA ARG A 201 11.26 -6.63 2.03
C ARG A 201 10.20 -5.58 2.36
N VAL A 202 10.63 -4.54 3.06
CA VAL A 202 9.83 -3.33 3.25
C VAL A 202 9.83 -2.55 1.93
N ILE A 203 8.66 -2.11 1.48
CA ILE A 203 8.53 -1.14 0.39
C ILE A 203 8.57 0.24 1.03
N ASP A 204 9.57 1.04 0.69
CA ASP A 204 9.71 2.40 1.20
C ASP A 204 8.67 3.33 0.57
N VAL A 205 8.45 3.19 -0.74
CA VAL A 205 7.47 4.00 -1.48
C VAL A 205 6.73 3.12 -2.49
N MET A 206 5.41 3.21 -2.49
CA MET A 206 4.55 2.59 -3.48
C MET A 206 3.73 3.66 -4.20
N LYS A 207 4.09 3.99 -5.44
CA LYS A 207 3.29 4.83 -6.34
C LYS A 207 2.24 3.96 -7.05
N ILE A 208 0.98 4.39 -7.04
CA ILE A 208 -0.12 3.74 -7.76
C ILE A 208 -0.86 4.80 -8.59
N ASP A 209 -0.85 4.62 -9.89
CA ASP A 209 -1.51 5.50 -10.85
C ASP A 209 -1.88 4.65 -12.07
N ILE A 210 -3.02 3.96 -12.01
CA ILE A 210 -3.32 2.80 -12.89
C ILE A 210 -4.65 2.95 -13.61
N ASP A 211 -5.05 4.20 -13.88
CA ASP A 211 -6.22 4.57 -14.68
C ASP A 211 -7.47 3.76 -14.35
N TRP A 212 -8.14 4.12 -13.25
CA TRP A 212 -9.38 3.49 -12.72
C TRP A 212 -9.23 2.10 -12.10
N SER A 213 -8.12 1.41 -12.37
CA SER A 213 -7.88 0.07 -11.82
C SER A 213 -7.63 0.11 -10.31
N GLU A 214 -7.45 1.29 -9.71
CA GLU A 214 -7.25 1.47 -8.27
C GLU A 214 -8.40 0.88 -7.47
N TRP A 215 -9.64 1.11 -7.92
CA TRP A 215 -10.84 0.67 -7.21
C TRP A 215 -11.00 -0.85 -7.19
N THR A 216 -10.44 -1.53 -8.19
CA THR A 216 -10.43 -3.00 -8.22
C THR A 216 -9.25 -3.56 -7.43
N ALA A 217 -8.06 -2.96 -7.57
CA ALA A 217 -6.84 -3.45 -6.92
C ALA A 217 -6.81 -3.19 -5.40
N LEU A 218 -7.18 -1.99 -4.94
CA LEU A 218 -6.97 -1.55 -3.56
C LEU A 218 -7.66 -2.43 -2.50
N PRO A 219 -8.92 -2.90 -2.68
CA PRO A 219 -9.54 -3.81 -1.73
C PRO A 219 -8.71 -5.08 -1.48
N GLU A 220 -8.12 -5.69 -2.52
CA GLU A 220 -7.24 -6.85 -2.40
C GLU A 220 -5.91 -6.47 -1.75
N VAL A 221 -5.29 -5.37 -2.21
CA VAL A 221 -4.02 -4.87 -1.66
C VAL A 221 -4.13 -4.63 -0.15
N ILE A 222 -5.25 -4.09 0.33
CA ILE A 222 -5.49 -3.84 1.75
C ILE A 222 -5.77 -5.15 2.50
N THR A 223 -6.68 -5.99 2.00
CA THR A 223 -7.12 -7.21 2.71
C THR A 223 -6.07 -8.33 2.72
N SER A 224 -5.18 -8.38 1.74
CA SER A 224 -4.04 -9.30 1.70
C SER A 224 -3.07 -9.10 2.87
N GLY A 225 -3.02 -7.89 3.43
CA GLY A 225 -2.11 -7.51 4.51
C GLY A 225 -0.70 -7.14 4.06
N GLU A 226 -0.44 -7.11 2.74
CA GLU A 226 0.87 -6.74 2.18
C GLU A 226 1.26 -5.28 2.49
N LEU A 227 0.26 -4.39 2.62
CA LEU A 227 0.44 -3.01 3.05
C LEU A 227 1.09 -2.88 4.44
N GLY A 228 1.05 -3.93 5.25
CA GLY A 228 1.73 -3.99 6.55
C GLY A 228 3.25 -3.73 6.48
N THR A 229 3.85 -3.83 5.29
CA THR A 229 5.27 -3.60 5.03
C THR A 229 5.54 -2.45 4.05
N VAL A 230 4.56 -1.58 3.82
CA VAL A 230 4.69 -0.37 2.99
C VAL A 230 4.79 0.84 3.92
N LYS A 231 5.81 1.71 3.75
CA LYS A 231 5.97 2.92 4.56
C LYS A 231 5.15 4.09 4.04
N GLN A 232 5.22 4.33 2.73
CA GLN A 232 4.54 5.43 2.05
C GLN A 232 3.82 4.91 0.81
N MET A 233 2.63 5.45 0.58
CA MET A 233 1.80 5.08 -0.56
C MET A 233 1.30 6.36 -1.22
N LEU A 234 1.60 6.54 -2.50
CA LEU A 234 1.31 7.75 -3.27
C LEU A 234 0.35 7.34 -4.38
N ILE A 235 -0.92 7.75 -4.27
CA ILE A 235 -1.97 7.26 -5.17
C ILE A 235 -2.60 8.42 -5.93
N GLU A 236 -2.78 8.25 -7.23
CA GLU A 236 -3.75 9.03 -7.99
C GLU A 236 -5.09 8.29 -8.06
N PHE A 237 -6.12 8.90 -7.50
CA PHE A 237 -7.47 8.36 -7.56
C PHE A 237 -8.21 8.96 -8.76
N HIS A 238 -8.63 8.09 -9.67
CA HIS A 238 -9.57 8.39 -10.74
C HIS A 238 -11.01 8.36 -10.17
N SER A 239 -11.53 9.52 -9.80
CA SER A 239 -12.68 9.72 -8.90
C SER A 239 -13.94 8.96 -9.32
N VAL A 240 -14.47 8.20 -8.36
CA VAL A 240 -15.89 7.86 -8.25
C VAL A 240 -16.31 8.28 -6.84
N GLU A 241 -17.22 9.24 -6.71
CA GLU A 241 -17.67 9.71 -5.40
C GLU A 241 -18.84 8.85 -4.94
N ASN A 242 -18.58 7.83 -4.13
CA ASN A 242 -19.63 6.97 -3.61
C ASN A 242 -19.24 6.31 -2.27
N LYS A 243 -20.18 5.55 -1.72
CA LYS A 243 -20.01 4.82 -0.46
C LYS A 243 -18.90 3.76 -0.51
N GLU A 244 -18.64 3.18 -1.68
CA GLU A 244 -17.59 2.17 -1.84
C GLU A 244 -16.20 2.81 -1.80
N THR A 245 -16.02 4.00 -2.39
CA THR A 245 -14.75 4.73 -2.31
C THR A 245 -14.46 5.22 -0.90
N LEU A 246 -15.47 5.71 -0.18
CA LEU A 246 -15.39 5.98 1.26
C LEU A 246 -14.98 4.73 2.07
N ASN A 247 -15.51 3.56 1.72
CA ASN A 247 -15.14 2.30 2.38
C ASN A 247 -13.65 1.95 2.14
N VAL A 248 -13.11 2.18 0.94
CA VAL A 248 -11.66 2.02 0.67
C VAL A 248 -10.82 2.95 1.55
N PHE A 249 -11.18 4.23 1.65
CA PHE A 249 -10.47 5.17 2.53
C PHE A 249 -10.55 4.77 4.01
N ARG A 250 -11.69 4.24 4.46
CA ARG A 250 -11.83 3.68 5.81
C ARG A 250 -10.89 2.50 6.02
N MET A 251 -10.83 1.58 5.06
CA MET A 251 -9.96 0.41 5.11
C MET A 251 -8.47 0.81 5.15
N LEU A 252 -8.06 1.83 4.38
CA LEU A 252 -6.71 2.39 4.44
C LEU A 252 -6.40 3.00 5.82
N TYR A 253 -7.35 3.76 6.37
CA TYR A 253 -7.21 4.34 7.71
C TYR A 253 -7.05 3.26 8.77
N ASP A 254 -7.85 2.19 8.71
CA ASP A 254 -7.78 1.05 9.62
C ASP A 254 -6.49 0.21 9.44
N ALA A 255 -5.95 0.18 8.22
CA ALA A 255 -4.65 -0.41 7.93
C ALA A 255 -3.46 0.44 8.41
N GLY A 256 -3.71 1.63 8.99
CA GLY A 256 -2.68 2.50 9.56
C GLY A 256 -2.20 3.61 8.63
N PHE A 257 -2.81 3.80 7.45
CA PHE A 257 -2.40 4.87 6.54
C PHE A 257 -3.06 6.19 6.92
N ARG A 258 -2.30 7.28 6.83
CA ARG A 258 -2.75 8.65 7.11
C ARG A 258 -2.35 9.57 5.98
N ILE A 259 -3.31 10.37 5.50
CA ILE A 259 -3.07 11.40 4.47
C ILE A 259 -2.16 12.48 5.06
N PHE A 260 -1.02 12.76 4.42
CA PHE A 260 -0.15 13.88 4.81
C PHE A 260 -0.11 14.99 3.76
N MET A 261 -0.48 14.67 2.51
CA MET A 261 -0.53 15.63 1.40
C MET A 261 -1.61 15.24 0.40
N LYS A 262 -2.18 16.26 -0.24
CA LYS A 262 -3.09 16.12 -1.38
C LYS A 262 -2.67 17.11 -2.47
N GLU A 263 -2.77 16.70 -3.71
CA GLU A 263 -2.57 17.57 -4.85
C GLU A 263 -3.74 17.41 -5.83
N ARG A 264 -4.19 18.53 -6.38
CA ARG A 264 -5.20 18.50 -7.45
C ARG A 264 -4.44 18.42 -8.76
N ASN A 265 -4.75 17.42 -9.57
CA ASN A 265 -4.27 17.41 -10.95
C ASN A 265 -5.04 18.49 -11.74
N LEU A 266 -4.49 19.72 -11.78
CA LEU A 266 -5.15 20.90 -12.34
C LEU A 266 -5.22 20.89 -13.87
N LEU A 267 -4.51 19.97 -14.53
CA LEU A 267 -4.32 19.92 -15.99
C LEU A 267 -4.75 18.56 -16.57
N GLY A 268 -6.03 18.20 -16.48
CA GLY A 268 -6.50 17.04 -17.26
C GLY A 268 -7.80 16.39 -16.83
N CYS A 269 -8.25 16.63 -15.60
CA CYS A 269 -9.34 15.86 -15.01
C CYS A 269 -10.37 16.76 -14.33
N LEU A 270 -11.17 17.53 -15.06
CA LEU A 270 -12.34 18.21 -14.50
C LEU A 270 -13.63 17.58 -15.03
N TYR A 271 -14.60 17.35 -14.14
CA TYR A 271 -15.92 16.87 -14.53
C TYR A 271 -17.03 17.63 -13.79
N LYS A 272 -18.24 17.59 -14.34
CA LYS A 272 -19.44 18.16 -13.71
C LYS A 272 -20.21 17.05 -13.02
N VAL A 273 -20.45 17.22 -11.72
CA VAL A 273 -21.23 16.27 -10.91
C VAL A 273 -22.68 16.24 -11.42
N PRO A 274 -23.25 15.07 -11.77
CA PRO A 274 -24.56 14.99 -12.44
C PRO A 274 -25.73 15.62 -11.66
N TRP A 275 -25.70 15.57 -10.33
CA TRP A 275 -26.78 16.04 -9.47
C TRP A 275 -26.59 17.46 -8.92
N SER A 276 -25.34 17.90 -8.70
CA SER A 276 -25.04 19.22 -8.13
C SER A 276 -24.57 20.26 -9.16
N MET A 277 -24.25 19.82 -10.39
CA MET A 277 -23.65 20.63 -11.47
C MET A 277 -22.36 21.36 -11.08
N ARG A 278 -21.74 21.00 -9.95
CA ARG A 278 -20.46 21.57 -9.51
C ARG A 278 -19.31 20.97 -10.34
N GLU A 279 -18.33 21.79 -10.68
CA GLU A 279 -17.09 21.31 -11.27
C GLU A 279 -16.18 20.75 -10.19
N ARG A 280 -15.71 19.52 -10.41
CA ARG A 280 -14.91 18.76 -9.47
C ARG A 280 -13.70 18.13 -10.17
N PRO A 281 -12.57 17.99 -9.46
CA PRO A 281 -11.43 17.24 -9.97
C PRO A 281 -11.79 15.75 -10.05
N HIS A 282 -11.67 15.22 -11.24
CA HIS A 282 -11.88 13.83 -11.58
C HIS A 282 -10.64 12.96 -11.27
N CYS A 283 -9.48 13.58 -11.05
CA CYS A 283 -8.26 12.90 -10.63
C CYS A 283 -7.65 13.67 -9.45
N ILE A 284 -7.32 12.96 -8.37
CA ILE A 284 -6.78 13.56 -7.15
C ILE A 284 -5.59 12.73 -6.70
N GLU A 285 -4.46 13.38 -6.51
CA GLU A 285 -3.29 12.76 -5.91
C GLU A 285 -3.38 12.86 -4.39
N ILE A 286 -3.21 11.72 -3.72
CA ILE A 286 -3.22 11.61 -2.26
C ILE A 286 -2.00 10.83 -1.82
N SER A 287 -1.23 11.43 -0.92
CA SER A 287 -0.03 10.83 -0.37
C SER A 287 -0.26 10.41 1.07
N PHE A 288 0.05 9.15 1.35
CA PHE A 288 -0.16 8.50 2.64
C PHE A 288 1.16 8.06 3.26
N ILE A 289 1.25 8.16 4.58
CA ILE A 289 2.25 7.46 5.39
C ILE A 289 1.56 6.45 6.30
N HIS A 290 2.22 5.31 6.54
CA HIS A 290 1.76 4.27 7.45
C HIS A 290 2.23 4.62 8.87
N ILE A 291 1.37 4.61 9.89
CA ILE A 291 1.73 4.91 11.29
C ILE A 291 1.70 3.69 12.20
#